data_AF-A0A9E2ZFA8-F1
#
_entry.id   AF-A0A9E2ZFA8-F1
#
_cell.length_a   1.000
_cell.length_b   1.000
_cell.length_c   1.000
_cell.angle_alpha   90.00
_cell.angle_beta   90.00
_cell.angle_gamma   90.00
#
_symmetry.space_group_name_H-M   'P 1'
#
loop_
_entity.id
_entity.type
_entity.pdbx_description
1 polymer ?
#
loop_
_entity_poly.entity_id
_entity_poly.type
_entity_poly.pdbx_seq_one_letter_code
_entity_poly.pdbx_strand_id
1 'polypeptide(L)'
;MSEITCTRLDNGLPLYRIAVDGTRAVTLLVAFDAGARTERPEENGMAHFLEHLVFKGGEDYPTYRDVNEAAERIGAVLNAYTSHDLVAFHITARAQRALEAADLLTDFVGRPRIDPFELDRERGVVVQEIARADDQPSMMAEHLIDEAAFGDHPLVRPVLGPAEHIRDTFTREAMIAFRSRRWSPRRGAAFAVGNLDALEANGTLDELFGRFQARPEPEPYEPAPSFSPRLLVRERDSNQSHLRMSYRPTVKVSDARERAALAIYSTLLGGSMGSRLF
;
A
#
# COMPACT_ATOMS: atom_id res chain seq x y z
N MET A 1 -0.14 -11.86 25.38
CA MET A 1 0.31 -11.18 24.16
C MET A 1 0.67 -12.27 23.17
N SER A 2 0.15 -12.21 21.94
CA SER A 2 0.54 -13.16 20.90
C SER A 2 2.05 -13.14 20.69
N GLU A 3 2.66 -14.32 20.60
CA GLU A 3 4.06 -14.43 20.21
C GLU A 3 4.23 -13.98 18.76
N ILE A 4 5.22 -13.13 18.50
CA ILE A 4 5.59 -12.68 17.16
C ILE A 4 6.90 -13.35 16.81
N THR A 5 6.87 -14.27 15.85
CA THR A 5 8.09 -14.89 15.31
C THR A 5 8.40 -14.30 13.94
N CYS A 6 9.69 -14.21 13.59
CA CYS A 6 10.14 -13.66 12.32
C CYS A 6 11.23 -14.55 11.74
N THR A 7 11.03 -15.00 10.51
CA THR A 7 12.06 -15.68 9.71
C THR A 7 12.49 -14.76 8.58
N ARG A 8 13.80 -14.61 8.35
CA ARG A 8 14.30 -13.94 7.16
C ARG A 8 14.53 -14.98 6.07
N LEU A 9 13.77 -14.88 4.98
CA LEU A 9 13.87 -15.78 3.83
C LEU A 9 15.14 -15.51 3.01
N ASP A 10 15.53 -16.47 2.18
CA ASP A 10 16.75 -16.38 1.34
C ASP A 10 16.71 -15.20 0.36
N ASN A 11 15.52 -14.80 -0.10
CA ASN A 11 15.33 -13.62 -0.95
C ASN A 11 15.46 -12.28 -0.18
N GLY A 12 15.63 -12.33 1.14
CA GLY A 12 15.77 -11.18 2.05
C GLY A 12 14.48 -10.72 2.71
N LEU A 13 13.32 -11.28 2.34
CA LEU A 13 12.01 -10.93 2.89
C LEU A 13 11.89 -11.36 4.36
N PRO A 14 11.60 -10.44 5.29
CA PRO A 14 11.15 -10.82 6.62
C PRO A 14 9.70 -11.36 6.55
N LEU A 15 9.47 -12.58 7.05
CA LEU A 15 8.15 -13.16 7.20
C LEU A 15 7.80 -13.27 8.69
N TYR A 16 6.87 -12.42 9.12
CA TYR A 16 6.34 -12.37 10.47
C TYR A 16 5.16 -13.32 10.62
N ARG A 17 5.10 -14.05 11.72
CA ARG A 17 4.01 -14.95 12.09
C ARG A 17 3.46 -14.52 13.43
N ILE A 18 2.14 -14.33 13.50
CA ILE A 18 1.44 -13.85 14.68
C ILE A 18 0.21 -14.71 14.91
N ALA A 19 0.31 -15.66 15.85
CA ALA A 19 -0.80 -16.53 16.19
C ALA A 19 -1.88 -15.74 16.97
N VAL A 20 -3.14 -15.93 16.60
CA VAL A 20 -4.28 -15.32 17.27
C VAL A 20 -5.23 -16.42 17.74
N ASP A 21 -5.33 -16.61 19.05
CA ASP A 21 -6.16 -17.66 19.62
C ASP A 21 -7.65 -17.44 19.35
N GLY A 22 -8.37 -18.53 19.06
CA GLY A 22 -9.82 -18.53 18.91
C GLY A 22 -10.36 -18.06 17.55
N THR A 23 -9.51 -17.55 16.65
CA THR A 23 -9.94 -17.28 15.26
C THR A 23 -9.93 -18.56 14.42
N ARG A 24 -10.77 -18.59 13.38
CA ARG A 24 -10.78 -19.63 12.34
C ARG A 24 -10.24 -19.11 11.00
N ALA A 25 -9.74 -17.89 10.99
CA ALA A 25 -9.25 -17.20 9.81
C ALA A 25 -7.74 -16.97 9.89
N VAL A 26 -7.14 -16.77 8.73
CA VAL A 26 -5.78 -16.29 8.56
C VAL A 26 -5.77 -15.16 7.56
N THR A 27 -4.96 -14.14 7.83
CA THR A 27 -4.64 -13.07 6.90
C THR A 27 -3.17 -13.17 6.54
N LEU A 28 -2.91 -13.22 5.24
CA LEU A 28 -1.58 -13.11 4.68
C LEU A 28 -1.44 -11.74 4.04
N LEU A 29 -0.34 -11.05 4.31
CA LEU A 29 -0.06 -9.71 3.78
C LEU A 29 1.38 -9.66 3.29
N VAL A 30 1.62 -8.97 2.18
CA VAL A 30 2.95 -8.54 1.74
C VAL A 30 2.93 -7.05 1.47
N ALA A 31 3.97 -6.35 1.90
CA ALA A 31 4.13 -4.92 1.67
C ALA A 31 5.56 -4.58 1.23
N PHE A 32 5.69 -3.51 0.44
CA PHE A 32 6.97 -2.97 -0.03
C PHE A 32 7.03 -1.46 0.22
N ASP A 33 8.22 -0.94 0.57
CA ASP A 33 8.56 0.49 0.64
C ASP A 33 8.59 1.11 -0.78
N ALA A 34 7.42 1.15 -1.42
CA ALA A 34 7.22 1.46 -2.83
C ALA A 34 5.97 2.32 -3.07
N GLY A 35 5.69 3.26 -2.15
CA GLY A 35 4.60 4.23 -2.30
C GLY A 35 4.97 5.45 -3.15
N ALA A 36 4.03 6.39 -3.26
CA ALA A 36 4.12 7.57 -4.15
C ALA A 36 5.32 8.49 -3.85
N ARG A 37 5.78 8.58 -2.60
CA ARG A 37 6.97 9.35 -2.22
C ARG A 37 8.24 8.87 -2.94
N THR A 38 8.25 7.61 -3.35
CA THR A 38 9.43 6.93 -3.90
C THR A 38 9.47 6.92 -5.42
N GLU A 39 8.43 7.48 -6.05
CA GLU A 39 8.32 7.68 -7.48
C GLU A 39 9.21 8.83 -7.93
N ARG A 40 9.79 8.69 -9.13
CA ARG A 40 10.35 9.83 -9.86
C ARG A 40 9.21 10.74 -10.35
N PRO A 41 9.48 12.01 -10.67
CA PRO A 41 8.45 12.92 -11.19
C PRO A 41 7.65 12.32 -12.35
N GLU A 42 8.33 11.70 -13.32
CA GLU A 42 7.74 11.03 -14.48
C GLU A 42 7.04 9.71 -14.17
N GLU A 43 7.20 9.18 -12.95
CA GLU A 43 6.56 7.95 -12.47
C GLU A 43 5.38 8.25 -11.54
N ASN A 44 4.96 9.51 -11.35
CA ASN A 44 3.93 9.79 -10.35
C ASN A 44 2.60 9.09 -10.69
N GLY A 45 2.13 8.19 -9.80
CA GLY A 45 0.98 7.32 -9.99
C GLY A 45 1.33 5.86 -10.37
N MET A 46 2.62 5.56 -10.60
CA MET A 46 3.08 4.23 -11.01
C MET A 46 2.88 3.17 -9.93
N ALA A 47 3.06 3.51 -8.65
CA ALA A 47 2.86 2.61 -7.52
C ALA A 47 1.41 2.12 -7.47
N HIS A 48 0.47 3.06 -7.53
CA HIS A 48 -0.96 2.78 -7.55
C HIS A 48 -1.38 2.04 -8.83
N PHE A 49 -0.89 2.45 -9.99
CA PHE A 49 -1.28 1.79 -11.23
C PHE A 49 -0.74 0.34 -11.33
N LEU A 50 0.47 0.10 -10.83
CA LEU A 50 1.01 -1.25 -10.72
C LEU A 50 0.22 -2.11 -9.72
N GLU A 51 -0.27 -1.53 -8.61
CA GLU A 51 -1.18 -2.20 -7.69
C GLU A 51 -2.41 -2.76 -8.41
N HIS A 52 -3.05 -1.99 -9.27
CA HIS A 52 -4.18 -2.46 -10.08
C HIS A 52 -3.81 -3.60 -11.02
N LEU A 53 -2.66 -3.51 -11.68
CA LEU A 53 -2.30 -4.46 -12.73
C LEU A 53 -1.87 -5.82 -12.21
N VAL A 54 -1.34 -5.92 -11.00
CA VAL A 54 -0.98 -7.24 -10.46
C VAL A 54 -2.20 -8.13 -10.25
N PHE A 55 -3.39 -7.56 -10.01
CA PHE A 55 -4.65 -8.33 -9.96
C PHE A 55 -5.11 -8.87 -11.31
N LYS A 56 -4.50 -8.46 -12.42
CA LYS A 56 -4.91 -8.91 -13.77
C LYS A 56 -4.32 -10.26 -14.18
N GLY A 57 -3.46 -10.84 -13.34
CA GLY A 57 -2.99 -12.22 -13.49
C GLY A 57 -1.52 -12.40 -13.11
N GLY A 58 -1.22 -13.57 -12.56
CA GLY A 58 0.13 -14.09 -12.31
C GLY A 58 0.54 -15.18 -13.29
N GLU A 59 1.56 -15.95 -12.95
CA GLU A 59 2.04 -17.05 -13.81
C GLU A 59 1.06 -18.22 -13.83
N ASP A 60 0.60 -18.64 -12.65
CA ASP A 60 -0.27 -19.79 -12.44
C ASP A 60 -1.77 -19.43 -12.55
N TYR A 61 -2.12 -18.18 -12.23
CA TYR A 61 -3.47 -17.61 -12.39
C TYR A 61 -3.44 -16.51 -13.46
N PRO A 62 -3.51 -16.87 -14.77
CA PRO A 62 -3.06 -15.99 -15.85
C PRO A 62 -3.97 -14.79 -16.15
N THR A 63 -5.21 -14.78 -15.64
CA THR A 63 -6.17 -13.71 -15.90
C THR A 63 -6.79 -13.16 -14.61
N TYR A 64 -7.35 -11.94 -14.70
CA TYR A 64 -8.17 -11.35 -13.64
C TYR A 64 -9.27 -12.32 -13.17
N ARG A 65 -9.90 -13.05 -14.10
CA ARG A 65 -10.94 -14.01 -13.78
C ARG A 65 -10.39 -15.18 -12.97
N ASP A 66 -9.24 -15.73 -13.35
CA ASP A 66 -8.61 -16.85 -12.62
C ASP A 66 -8.26 -16.46 -11.19
N VAL A 67 -7.72 -15.24 -10.99
CA VAL A 67 -7.37 -14.71 -9.66
C VAL A 67 -8.63 -14.61 -8.78
N ASN A 68 -9.71 -14.02 -9.30
CA ASN A 68 -10.94 -13.83 -8.53
C ASN A 68 -11.68 -15.15 -8.28
N GLU A 69 -11.82 -16.02 -9.28
CA GLU A 69 -12.48 -17.31 -9.10
C GLU A 69 -11.70 -18.23 -8.13
N ALA A 70 -10.37 -18.17 -8.14
CA ALA A 70 -9.55 -18.89 -7.17
C ALA A 70 -9.80 -18.40 -5.73
N ALA A 71 -9.85 -17.09 -5.52
CA ALA A 71 -10.16 -16.49 -4.22
C ALA A 71 -11.57 -16.86 -3.75
N GLU A 72 -12.58 -16.71 -4.61
CA GLU A 72 -13.98 -17.04 -4.30
C GLU A 72 -14.15 -18.52 -3.93
N ARG A 73 -13.46 -19.43 -4.64
CA ARG A 73 -13.52 -20.88 -4.40
C ARG A 73 -13.09 -21.28 -2.98
N ILE A 74 -12.13 -20.56 -2.41
CA ILE A 74 -11.66 -20.77 -1.03
C ILE A 74 -12.36 -19.86 -0.01
N GLY A 75 -13.31 -19.03 -0.47
CA GLY A 75 -14.02 -18.04 0.35
C GLY A 75 -13.09 -16.95 0.89
N ALA A 76 -12.03 -16.61 0.13
CA ALA A 76 -11.07 -15.59 0.51
C ALA A 76 -11.52 -14.19 0.08
N VAL A 77 -11.09 -13.19 0.86
CA VAL A 77 -11.21 -11.77 0.52
C VAL A 77 -9.80 -11.24 0.33
N LEU A 78 -9.51 -10.74 -0.86
CA LEU A 78 -8.26 -10.09 -1.22
C LEU A 78 -8.47 -8.59 -1.44
N ASN A 79 -7.47 -7.79 -1.10
CA ASN A 79 -7.44 -6.37 -1.39
C ASN A 79 -5.99 -5.86 -1.39
N ALA A 80 -5.82 -4.61 -1.81
CA ALA A 80 -4.56 -3.89 -1.72
C ALA A 80 -4.79 -2.44 -1.34
N TYR A 81 -3.70 -1.74 -1.03
CA TYR A 81 -3.70 -0.30 -0.90
C TYR A 81 -2.29 0.26 -1.12
N THR A 82 -2.25 1.44 -1.72
CA THR A 82 -1.05 2.24 -1.91
C THR A 82 -1.16 3.51 -1.08
N SER A 83 -0.05 3.91 -0.49
CA SER A 83 0.11 5.15 0.26
C SER A 83 1.33 5.92 -0.27
N HIS A 84 1.67 7.03 0.38
CA HIS A 84 2.93 7.72 0.09
C HIS A 84 4.17 6.86 0.41
N ASP A 85 4.11 6.01 1.42
CA ASP A 85 5.27 5.24 1.88
C ASP A 85 5.34 3.83 1.29
N LEU A 86 4.21 3.13 1.23
CA LEU A 86 4.17 1.71 0.91
C LEU A 86 3.01 1.34 0.01
N VAL A 87 3.16 0.19 -0.65
CA VAL A 87 2.07 -0.58 -1.24
C VAL A 87 1.95 -1.92 -0.50
N ALA A 88 0.73 -2.36 -0.22
CA ALA A 88 0.45 -3.61 0.46
C ALA A 88 -0.66 -4.40 -0.22
N PHE A 89 -0.52 -5.72 -0.22
CA PHE A 89 -1.49 -6.68 -0.75
C PHE A 89 -1.79 -7.69 0.33
N HIS A 90 -3.07 -8.01 0.52
CA HIS A 90 -3.46 -9.00 1.52
C HIS A 90 -4.56 -9.91 1.02
N ILE A 91 -4.61 -11.10 1.60
CA ILE A 91 -5.67 -12.08 1.41
C ILE A 91 -6.06 -12.67 2.77
N THR A 92 -7.35 -12.70 3.05
CA THR A 92 -7.91 -13.30 4.26
C THR A 92 -8.77 -14.48 3.89
N ALA A 93 -8.52 -15.64 4.50
CA ALA A 93 -9.25 -16.88 4.22
C ALA A 93 -9.49 -17.67 5.51
N ARG A 94 -10.24 -18.78 5.41
CA ARG A 94 -10.27 -19.77 6.49
C ARG A 94 -8.88 -20.38 6.67
N ALA A 95 -8.48 -20.65 7.91
CA ALA A 95 -7.14 -21.18 8.21
C ALA A 95 -6.83 -22.48 7.44
N GLN A 96 -7.83 -23.33 7.20
CA GLN A 96 -7.65 -24.57 6.44
C GLN A 96 -7.25 -24.35 4.96
N ARG A 97 -7.43 -23.13 4.44
CA ARG A 97 -7.10 -22.70 3.07
C ARG A 97 -5.87 -21.79 3.02
N ALA A 98 -5.10 -21.71 4.11
CA ALA A 98 -3.99 -20.77 4.25
C ALA A 98 -2.94 -20.92 3.14
N LEU A 99 -2.55 -22.16 2.78
CA LEU A 99 -1.57 -22.40 1.74
C LEU A 99 -2.11 -22.07 0.33
N GLU A 100 -3.39 -22.32 0.06
CA GLU A 100 -4.03 -21.91 -1.21
C GLU A 100 -4.10 -20.38 -1.32
N ALA A 101 -4.38 -19.69 -0.21
CA ALA A 101 -4.37 -18.23 -0.16
C ALA A 101 -2.94 -17.66 -0.35
N ALA A 102 -1.93 -18.30 0.26
CA ALA A 102 -0.53 -17.93 0.10
C ALA A 102 -0.07 -18.13 -1.35
N ASP A 103 -0.44 -19.26 -1.95
CA ASP A 103 -0.13 -19.60 -3.33
C ASP A 103 -0.69 -18.53 -4.28
N LEU A 104 -1.98 -18.20 -4.13
CA LEU A 104 -2.62 -17.15 -4.92
C LEU A 104 -1.96 -15.78 -4.74
N LEU A 105 -1.77 -15.31 -3.50
CA LEU A 105 -1.16 -14.00 -3.22
C LEU A 105 0.25 -13.90 -3.81
N THR A 106 1.07 -14.92 -3.60
CA THR A 106 2.46 -14.92 -4.06
C THR A 106 2.59 -15.09 -5.57
N ASP A 107 1.59 -15.68 -6.24
CA ASP A 107 1.54 -15.73 -7.69
C ASP A 107 1.26 -14.36 -8.31
N PHE A 108 0.10 -13.75 -8.02
CA PHE A 108 -0.29 -12.53 -8.72
C PHE A 108 0.57 -11.32 -8.30
N VAL A 109 1.07 -11.26 -7.05
CA VAL A 109 1.96 -10.16 -6.60
C VAL A 109 3.44 -10.44 -6.89
N GLY A 110 3.88 -11.68 -6.67
CA GLY A 110 5.28 -12.08 -6.80
C GLY A 110 5.71 -12.32 -8.24
N ARG A 111 4.80 -12.78 -9.10
CA ARG A 111 5.05 -13.11 -10.51
C ARG A 111 3.93 -12.58 -11.43
N PRO A 112 3.60 -11.28 -11.38
CA PRO A 112 2.57 -10.70 -12.23
C PRO A 112 2.97 -10.77 -13.71
N ARG A 113 2.02 -11.06 -14.59
CA ARG A 113 2.25 -11.07 -16.04
C ARG A 113 2.48 -9.66 -16.62
N ILE A 114 1.82 -8.66 -16.03
CA ILE A 114 1.75 -7.27 -16.52
C ILE A 114 1.46 -7.27 -18.03
N ASP A 115 0.25 -7.66 -18.40
CA ASP A 115 -0.15 -7.79 -19.81
C ASP A 115 -0.43 -6.40 -20.43
N PRO A 116 0.11 -6.08 -21.64
CA PRO A 116 -0.12 -4.79 -22.28
C PRO A 116 -1.58 -4.46 -22.58
N PHE A 117 -2.39 -5.47 -22.94
CA PHE A 117 -3.81 -5.26 -23.23
C PHE A 117 -4.59 -4.94 -21.96
N GLU A 118 -4.29 -5.65 -20.87
CA GLU A 118 -4.83 -5.33 -19.54
C GLU A 118 -4.39 -3.95 -19.04
N LEU A 119 -3.13 -3.57 -19.29
CA LEU A 119 -2.61 -2.23 -19.01
C LEU A 119 -3.48 -1.16 -19.68
N ASP A 120 -3.67 -1.25 -21.01
CA ASP A 120 -4.43 -0.24 -21.75
C ASP A 120 -5.91 -0.19 -21.35
N ARG A 121 -6.50 -1.35 -21.02
CA ARG A 121 -7.87 -1.41 -20.49
C ARG A 121 -7.99 -0.72 -19.13
N GLU A 122 -7.02 -0.94 -18.25
CA GLU A 122 -7.06 -0.42 -16.88
C GLU A 122 -6.81 1.09 -16.81
N ARG A 123 -6.13 1.70 -17.80
CA ARG A 123 -5.97 3.17 -17.86
C ARG A 123 -7.28 3.91 -17.70
N GLY A 124 -8.33 3.44 -18.38
CA GLY A 124 -9.65 4.06 -18.33
C GLY A 124 -10.26 4.02 -16.92
N VAL A 125 -10.06 2.92 -16.19
CA VAL A 125 -10.55 2.75 -14.81
C VAL A 125 -9.86 3.73 -13.87
N VAL A 126 -8.53 3.78 -13.90
CA VAL A 126 -7.73 4.66 -13.03
C VAL A 126 -7.96 6.14 -13.36
N VAL A 127 -8.11 6.49 -14.64
CA VAL A 127 -8.45 7.87 -15.04
C VAL A 127 -9.82 8.30 -14.48
N GLN A 128 -10.81 7.40 -14.44
CA GLN A 128 -12.11 7.70 -13.85
C GLN A 128 -12.03 7.80 -12.33
N GLU A 129 -11.17 7.02 -11.69
CA GLU A 129 -10.91 7.12 -10.26
C GLU A 129 -10.27 8.46 -9.88
N ILE A 130 -9.26 8.92 -10.65
CA ILE A 130 -8.65 10.25 -10.49
C ILE A 130 -9.71 11.33 -10.61
N ALA A 131 -10.55 11.29 -11.65
CA ALA A 131 -11.62 12.28 -11.83
C ALA A 131 -12.60 12.29 -10.65
N ARG A 132 -12.98 11.11 -10.14
CA ARG A 132 -13.85 11.00 -8.96
C ARG A 132 -13.21 11.54 -7.68
N ALA A 133 -11.89 11.41 -7.53
CA ALA A 133 -11.16 11.99 -6.40
C ALA A 133 -11.08 13.51 -6.53
N ASP A 134 -10.82 14.02 -7.74
CA ASP A 134 -10.75 15.45 -8.05
C ASP A 134 -12.08 16.18 -7.90
N ASP A 135 -13.20 15.48 -8.07
CA ASP A 135 -14.55 16.00 -7.86
C ASP A 135 -14.95 16.08 -6.37
N GLN A 136 -14.18 15.48 -5.45
CA GLN A 136 -14.47 15.52 -4.02
C GLN A 136 -13.77 16.70 -3.32
N PRO A 137 -14.50 17.73 -2.85
CA PRO A 137 -13.87 18.91 -2.23
C PRO A 137 -13.02 18.59 -0.99
N SER A 138 -13.37 17.53 -0.26
CA SER A 138 -12.64 17.08 0.93
C SER A 138 -11.25 16.50 0.63
N MET A 139 -11.10 15.80 -0.51
CA MET A 139 -9.83 15.28 -1.02
C MET A 139 -8.94 16.42 -1.52
N MET A 140 -9.55 17.42 -2.17
CA MET A 140 -8.84 18.60 -2.65
C MET A 140 -8.29 19.45 -1.51
N ALA A 141 -9.04 19.56 -0.42
CA ALA A 141 -8.55 20.20 0.80
C ALA A 141 -7.39 19.43 1.44
N GLU A 142 -7.36 18.09 1.29
CA GLU A 142 -6.25 17.23 1.74
C GLU A 142 -4.98 17.47 0.90
N HIS A 143 -5.09 17.46 -0.43
CA HIS A 143 -3.96 17.83 -1.30
C HIS A 143 -3.43 19.23 -1.00
N LEU A 144 -4.31 20.20 -0.72
CA LEU A 144 -3.92 21.58 -0.43
C LEU A 144 -3.17 21.71 0.90
N ILE A 145 -3.51 20.92 1.93
CA ILE A 145 -2.77 20.94 3.18
C ILE A 145 -1.42 20.22 3.05
N ASP A 146 -1.31 19.18 2.24
CA ASP A 146 -0.04 18.53 1.92
C ASP A 146 0.89 19.47 1.15
N GLU A 147 0.36 20.19 0.16
CA GLU A 147 1.09 21.24 -0.57
C GLU A 147 1.61 22.32 0.39
N ALA A 148 0.76 22.78 1.32
CA ALA A 148 1.15 23.75 2.34
C ALA A 148 2.19 23.19 3.34
N ALA A 149 2.15 21.89 3.66
CA ALA A 149 3.06 21.27 4.62
C ALA A 149 4.42 20.89 4.02
N PHE A 150 4.46 20.44 2.77
CA PHE A 150 5.64 19.79 2.19
C PHE A 150 6.17 20.45 0.89
N GLY A 151 5.43 21.38 0.27
CA GLY A 151 5.94 22.21 -0.83
C GLY A 151 6.20 21.39 -2.10
N ASP A 152 7.43 21.40 -2.60
CA ASP A 152 7.77 20.64 -3.82
C ASP A 152 8.25 19.21 -3.51
N HIS A 153 8.24 18.80 -2.24
CA HIS A 153 8.69 17.48 -1.80
C HIS A 153 7.80 16.36 -2.38
N PRO A 154 8.32 15.15 -2.67
CA PRO A 154 7.53 14.03 -3.20
C PRO A 154 6.31 13.61 -2.37
N LEU A 155 6.20 14.06 -1.12
CA LEU A 155 5.02 13.83 -0.26
C LEU A 155 3.78 14.63 -0.68
N VAL A 156 3.92 15.62 -1.57
CA VAL A 156 2.79 16.40 -2.11
C VAL A 156 2.16 15.73 -3.33
N ARG A 157 2.89 14.81 -3.97
CA ARG A 157 2.42 14.17 -5.19
C ARG A 157 1.26 13.23 -4.85
N PRO A 158 0.11 13.35 -5.53
CA PRO A 158 -1.03 12.49 -5.25
C PRO A 158 -0.66 11.03 -5.51
N VAL A 159 -1.17 10.13 -4.67
CA VAL A 159 -0.92 8.68 -4.80
C VAL A 159 -1.44 8.14 -6.12
N LEU A 160 -2.59 8.65 -6.59
CA LEU A 160 -3.17 8.27 -7.88
C LEU A 160 -2.35 8.77 -9.08
N GLY A 161 -1.49 9.76 -8.88
CA GLY A 161 -0.79 10.48 -9.93
C GLY A 161 -1.72 11.32 -10.82
N PRO A 162 -1.14 12.06 -11.77
CA PRO A 162 -1.92 12.85 -12.71
C PRO A 162 -2.40 11.99 -13.88
N ALA A 163 -3.59 12.31 -14.40
CA ALA A 163 -4.24 11.49 -15.43
C ALA A 163 -3.43 11.42 -16.75
N GLU A 164 -2.67 12.46 -17.08
CA GLU A 164 -1.76 12.46 -18.24
C GLU A 164 -0.65 11.41 -18.14
N HIS A 165 -0.08 11.15 -16.96
CA HIS A 165 0.92 10.09 -16.81
C HIS A 165 0.30 8.72 -17.08
N ILE A 166 -0.92 8.50 -16.55
CA ILE A 166 -1.68 7.27 -16.76
C ILE A 166 -2.04 7.06 -18.23
N ARG A 167 -2.31 8.12 -19.01
CA ARG A 167 -2.69 7.99 -20.42
C ARG A 167 -1.49 7.84 -21.34
N ASP A 168 -0.47 8.69 -21.14
CA ASP A 168 0.48 9.00 -22.19
C ASP A 168 1.91 8.54 -21.87
N THR A 169 2.22 8.25 -20.60
CA THR A 169 3.61 8.02 -20.15
C THR A 169 3.86 6.56 -19.76
N PHE A 170 2.92 5.93 -19.06
CA PHE A 170 3.18 4.62 -18.46
C PHE A 170 3.16 3.48 -19.48
N THR A 171 4.31 2.89 -19.73
CA THR A 171 4.46 1.67 -20.54
C THR A 171 4.66 0.43 -19.66
N ARG A 172 4.48 -0.75 -20.24
CA ARG A 172 4.77 -2.02 -19.56
C ARG A 172 6.23 -2.07 -19.09
N GLU A 173 7.16 -1.59 -19.90
CA GLU A 173 8.58 -1.57 -19.61
C GLU A 173 8.87 -0.65 -18.41
N ALA A 174 8.22 0.51 -18.36
CA ALA A 174 8.33 1.44 -17.23
C ALA A 174 7.79 0.80 -15.93
N MET A 175 6.68 0.07 -16.00
CA MET A 175 6.12 -0.66 -14.86
C MET A 175 7.05 -1.77 -14.36
N ILE A 176 7.63 -2.54 -15.27
CA ILE A 176 8.61 -3.58 -14.93
C ILE A 176 9.87 -2.96 -14.32
N ALA A 177 10.32 -1.81 -14.84
CA ALA A 177 11.47 -1.09 -14.31
C ALA A 177 11.19 -0.55 -12.90
N PHE A 178 10.03 0.11 -12.69
CA PHE A 178 9.61 0.59 -11.38
C PHE A 178 9.50 -0.56 -10.37
N ARG A 179 8.79 -1.63 -10.73
CA ARG A 179 8.69 -2.85 -9.90
C ARG A 179 10.08 -3.39 -9.56
N SER A 180 10.97 -3.46 -10.54
CA SER A 180 12.32 -3.99 -10.34
C SER A 180 13.19 -3.14 -9.44
N ARG A 181 12.94 -1.84 -9.39
CA ARG A 181 13.66 -0.90 -8.52
C ARG A 181 13.06 -0.83 -7.12
N ARG A 182 11.74 -0.87 -6.98
CA ARG A 182 11.04 -0.55 -5.72
C ARG A 182 10.48 -1.76 -4.97
N TRP A 183 10.04 -2.83 -5.63
CA TRP A 183 9.46 -4.01 -4.97
C TRP A 183 10.55 -4.99 -4.51
N SER A 184 11.46 -4.50 -3.68
CA SER A 184 12.55 -5.28 -3.14
C SER A 184 12.14 -5.97 -1.84
N PRO A 185 12.29 -7.31 -1.73
CA PRO A 185 12.01 -8.01 -0.49
C PRO A 185 12.83 -7.53 0.72
N ARG A 186 14.02 -6.95 0.49
CA ARG A 186 14.89 -6.40 1.55
C ARG A 186 14.31 -5.15 2.22
N ARG A 187 13.40 -4.46 1.54
CA ARG A 187 12.64 -3.29 2.03
C ARG A 187 11.13 -3.54 1.96
N GLY A 188 10.76 -4.81 2.09
CA GLY A 188 9.39 -5.24 2.29
C GLY A 188 9.25 -6.06 3.57
N ALA A 189 8.04 -6.51 3.82
CA ALA A 189 7.74 -7.49 4.86
C ALA A 189 6.50 -8.30 4.47
N ALA A 190 6.49 -9.55 4.89
CA ALA A 190 5.33 -10.41 4.82
C ALA A 190 4.82 -10.74 6.22
N PHE A 191 3.52 -10.96 6.33
CA PHE A 191 2.84 -11.26 7.60
C PHE A 191 1.86 -12.41 7.39
N ALA A 192 1.89 -13.38 8.29
CA ALA A 192 0.85 -14.39 8.46
C ALA A 192 0.25 -14.23 9.86
N VAL A 193 -1.00 -13.78 9.92
CA VAL A 193 -1.67 -13.42 11.18
C VAL A 193 -2.99 -14.18 11.29
N GLY A 194 -3.22 -14.86 12.41
CA GLY A 194 -4.48 -15.58 12.64
C GLY A 194 -4.27 -16.96 13.22
N ASN A 195 -5.11 -17.92 12.83
CA ASN A 195 -4.87 -19.34 13.11
C ASN A 195 -3.84 -19.85 12.10
N LEU A 196 -2.69 -20.27 12.61
CA LEU A 196 -1.53 -20.67 11.80
C LEU A 196 -1.33 -22.19 11.78
N ASP A 197 -2.23 -22.98 12.37
CA ASP A 197 -2.10 -24.43 12.52
C ASP A 197 -1.87 -25.13 11.16
N ALA A 198 -2.54 -24.62 10.11
CA ALA A 198 -2.41 -25.13 8.74
C ALA A 198 -1.12 -24.67 8.03
N LEU A 199 -0.37 -23.73 8.60
CA LEU A 199 0.88 -23.18 8.07
C LEU A 199 2.14 -23.77 8.74
N GLU A 200 1.98 -24.58 9.79
CA GLU A 200 3.10 -25.19 10.52
C GLU A 200 3.82 -26.29 9.72
N ALA A 201 3.26 -26.73 8.59
CA ALA A 201 3.81 -27.83 7.81
C ALA A 201 4.96 -27.40 6.87
N ASN A 202 6.14 -28.00 7.08
CA ASN A 202 7.18 -28.27 6.08
C ASN A 202 7.85 -27.08 5.35
N GLY A 203 7.67 -25.84 5.80
CA GLY A 203 8.32 -24.68 5.15
C GLY A 203 7.70 -24.25 3.82
N THR A 204 6.57 -24.85 3.41
CA THR A 204 5.88 -24.49 2.15
C THR A 204 5.51 -23.00 2.10
N LEU A 205 5.15 -22.40 3.23
CA LEU A 205 4.89 -20.97 3.29
C LEU A 205 6.14 -20.13 2.94
N ASP A 206 7.32 -20.55 3.42
CA ASP A 206 8.59 -19.88 3.13
C ASP A 206 8.93 -20.00 1.64
N GLU A 207 8.69 -21.16 1.03
CA GLU A 207 8.88 -21.38 -0.41
C GLU A 207 7.96 -20.50 -1.27
N LEU A 208 6.68 -20.39 -0.89
CA LEU A 208 5.71 -19.54 -1.58
C LEU A 208 6.11 -18.06 -1.52
N PHE A 209 6.47 -17.56 -0.33
CA PHE A 209 7.00 -16.20 -0.19
C PHE A 209 8.43 -16.05 -0.76
N GLY A 210 9.11 -17.16 -1.07
CA GLY A 210 10.33 -17.19 -1.86
C GLY A 210 10.13 -16.78 -3.32
N ARG A 211 8.90 -16.82 -3.85
CA ARG A 211 8.57 -16.38 -5.22
C ARG A 211 8.81 -14.88 -5.46
N PHE A 212 8.87 -14.08 -4.39
CA PHE A 212 9.29 -12.69 -4.53
C PHE A 212 10.77 -12.63 -4.91
N GLN A 213 11.05 -12.24 -6.15
CA GLN A 213 12.41 -12.19 -6.68
C GLN A 213 13.32 -11.32 -5.80
N ALA A 214 14.46 -11.87 -5.40
CA ALA A 214 15.50 -11.12 -4.69
C ALA A 214 15.97 -9.93 -5.54
N ARG A 215 16.02 -8.74 -4.94
CA ARG A 215 16.43 -7.49 -5.60
C ARG A 215 17.39 -6.71 -4.70
N PRO A 216 18.18 -5.79 -5.27
CA PRO A 216 18.95 -4.83 -4.48
C PRO A 216 18.05 -4.04 -3.53
N GLU A 217 18.66 -3.47 -2.49
CA GLU A 217 17.94 -2.51 -1.64
C GLU A 217 17.61 -1.25 -2.47
N PRO A 218 16.36 -0.77 -2.46
CA PRO A 218 15.96 0.43 -3.19
C PRO A 218 16.66 1.68 -2.67
N GLU A 219 16.70 2.73 -3.49
CA GLU A 219 17.23 4.02 -3.04
C GLU A 219 16.43 4.54 -1.83
N PRO A 220 17.10 5.18 -0.84
CA PRO A 220 16.40 5.82 0.27
C PRO A 220 15.52 6.97 -0.24
N TYR A 221 14.46 7.25 0.49
CA TYR A 221 13.60 8.40 0.22
C TYR A 221 14.21 9.70 0.73
N GLU A 222 13.81 10.82 0.14
CA GLU A 222 14.14 12.16 0.62
C GLU A 222 13.51 12.41 2.00
N PRO A 223 14.27 12.91 3.00
CA PRO A 223 13.71 13.30 4.28
C PRO A 223 12.71 14.45 4.11
N ALA A 224 11.58 14.37 4.81
CA ALA A 224 10.57 15.43 4.78
C ALA A 224 11.16 16.80 5.17
N PRO A 225 10.77 17.88 4.49
CA PRO A 225 11.31 19.21 4.74
C PRO A 225 10.98 19.71 6.15
N SER A 226 11.65 20.79 6.56
CA SER A 226 11.28 21.50 7.79
C SER A 226 9.87 22.08 7.66
N PHE A 227 9.09 22.01 8.74
CA PHE A 227 7.73 22.54 8.74
C PHE A 227 7.75 24.07 8.78
N SER A 228 7.09 24.70 7.80
CA SER A 228 6.86 26.14 7.76
C SER A 228 5.36 26.41 7.62
N PRO A 229 4.77 27.27 8.47
CA PRO A 229 3.36 27.62 8.33
C PRO A 229 3.10 28.31 6.99
N ARG A 230 2.14 27.79 6.23
CA ARG A 230 1.64 28.39 4.98
C ARG A 230 0.12 28.35 4.98
N LEU A 231 -0.48 29.36 4.35
CA LEU A 231 -1.91 29.43 4.10
C LEU A 231 -2.11 29.33 2.58
N LEU A 232 -2.80 28.29 2.15
CA LEU A 232 -3.24 28.11 0.78
C LEU A 232 -4.77 28.11 0.76
N VAL A 233 -5.35 28.80 -0.21
CA VAL A 233 -6.81 28.88 -0.41
C VAL A 233 -7.10 28.61 -1.88
N ARG A 234 -8.06 27.71 -2.13
CA ARG A 234 -8.54 27.39 -3.48
C ARG A 234 -10.05 27.56 -3.52
N GLU A 235 -10.52 28.43 -4.40
CA GLU A 235 -11.94 28.62 -4.65
C GLU A 235 -12.44 27.56 -5.63
N ARG A 236 -13.58 26.93 -5.32
CA ARG A 236 -14.28 25.97 -6.16
C ARG A 236 -15.78 26.12 -5.97
N ASP A 237 -16.53 25.82 -7.03
CA ASP A 237 -17.98 25.68 -6.94
C ASP A 237 -18.33 24.43 -6.12
N SER A 238 -18.76 24.64 -4.88
CA SER A 238 -19.07 23.58 -3.92
C SER A 238 -20.07 24.08 -2.88
N ASN A 239 -20.85 23.16 -2.30
CA ASN A 239 -21.89 23.51 -1.34
C ASN A 239 -21.36 23.83 0.07
N GLN A 240 -20.09 23.53 0.37
CA GLN A 240 -19.48 23.68 1.70
C GLN A 240 -18.00 24.02 1.59
N SER A 241 -17.50 24.87 2.50
CA SER A 241 -16.07 25.14 2.63
C SER A 241 -15.39 24.06 3.48
N HIS A 242 -14.21 23.62 3.06
CA HIS A 242 -13.37 22.67 3.81
C HIS A 242 -12.14 23.38 4.37
N LEU A 243 -11.93 23.27 5.68
CA LEU A 243 -10.75 23.79 6.37
C LEU A 243 -9.88 22.62 6.85
N ARG A 244 -8.59 22.64 6.51
CA ARG A 244 -7.58 21.73 7.05
C ARG A 244 -6.49 22.56 7.73
N MET A 245 -6.03 22.09 8.89
CA MET A 245 -4.94 22.71 9.64
C MET A 245 -3.90 21.65 9.96
N SER A 246 -2.63 21.95 9.67
CA SER A 246 -1.51 21.09 10.02
C SER A 246 -0.75 21.68 11.19
N TYR A 247 -0.44 20.85 12.17
CA TYR A 247 0.38 21.18 13.32
C TYR A 247 1.43 20.09 13.49
N ARG A 248 2.72 20.46 13.41
CA ARG A 248 3.84 19.54 13.56
C ARG A 248 4.65 19.89 14.81
N PRO A 249 4.30 19.33 15.98
CA PRO A 249 5.11 19.51 17.18
C PRO A 249 6.47 18.83 17.01
N THR A 250 7.48 19.33 17.73
CA THR A 250 8.77 18.63 17.83
C THR A 250 8.57 17.37 18.65
N VAL A 251 8.52 16.23 17.98
CA VAL A 251 8.40 14.90 18.59
C VAL A 251 9.52 14.02 18.07
N LYS A 252 10.25 13.39 18.98
CA LYS A 252 11.23 12.37 18.63
C LYS A 252 10.48 11.08 18.31
N VAL A 253 10.25 10.84 17.02
CA VAL A 253 9.48 9.67 16.54
C VAL A 253 10.08 8.34 17.00
N SER A 254 11.38 8.24 17.31
CA SER A 254 11.98 7.01 17.87
C SER A 254 11.67 6.80 19.37
N ASP A 255 11.27 7.84 20.10
CA ASP A 255 10.90 7.76 21.50
C ASP A 255 9.44 7.29 21.68
N ALA A 256 9.26 6.13 22.30
CA ALA A 256 7.94 5.55 22.53
C ALA A 256 7.04 6.41 23.42
N ARG A 257 7.62 7.11 24.40
CA ARG A 257 6.88 7.96 25.32
C ARG A 257 6.38 9.21 24.63
N GLU A 258 7.21 9.84 23.82
CA GLU A 258 6.79 11.02 23.05
C GLU A 258 5.73 10.66 21.99
N ARG A 259 5.88 9.52 21.29
CA ARG A 259 4.84 9.00 20.40
C ARG A 259 3.51 8.78 21.12
N ALA A 260 3.55 8.13 22.29
CA ALA A 260 2.35 7.89 23.08
C ALA A 260 1.70 9.20 23.56
N ALA A 261 2.52 10.18 23.98
CA ALA A 261 2.02 11.50 24.37
C ALA A 261 1.32 12.22 23.21
N LEU A 262 1.90 12.20 22.01
CA LEU A 262 1.28 12.77 20.82
C LEU A 262 -0.05 12.08 20.46
N ALA A 263 -0.10 10.75 20.56
CA ALA A 263 -1.33 9.99 20.31
C ALA A 263 -2.44 10.38 21.29
N ILE A 264 -2.14 10.45 22.60
CA ILE A 264 -3.11 10.89 23.62
C ILE A 264 -3.57 12.33 23.36
N TYR A 265 -2.65 13.23 23.04
CA TYR A 265 -2.98 14.61 22.69
C TYR A 265 -3.96 14.69 21.51
N SER A 266 -3.69 13.94 20.43
CA SER A 266 -4.56 13.86 19.26
C SER A 266 -5.96 13.33 19.62
N THR A 267 -6.04 12.28 20.46
CA THR A 267 -7.32 11.74 20.93
C THR A 267 -8.12 12.75 21.76
N LEU A 268 -7.47 13.48 22.67
CA LEU A 268 -8.12 14.52 23.47
C LEU A 268 -8.60 15.71 22.63
N LEU A 269 -7.90 16.01 21.53
CA LEU A 269 -8.21 17.12 20.65
C LEU A 269 -9.40 16.80 19.73
N GLY A 270 -9.39 15.65 19.05
CA GLY A 270 -10.40 15.33 18.02
C GLY A 270 -10.79 13.85 17.87
N GLY A 271 -10.34 12.95 18.75
CA GLY A 271 -10.45 11.50 18.53
C GLY A 271 -11.82 10.87 18.83
N SER A 272 -12.76 11.61 19.42
CA SER A 272 -14.12 11.12 19.72
C SER A 272 -15.11 12.28 19.87
N MET A 273 -16.40 11.97 19.94
CA MET A 273 -17.45 12.99 20.17
C MET A 273 -17.34 13.72 21.53
N GLY A 274 -16.54 13.23 22.47
CA GLY A 274 -16.25 13.92 23.74
C GLY A 274 -14.95 14.71 23.75
N SER A 275 -14.27 14.82 22.60
CA SER A 275 -13.01 15.56 22.45
C SER A 275 -13.25 17.07 22.31
N ARG A 276 -12.18 17.87 22.40
CA ARG A 276 -12.31 19.34 22.48
C ARG A 276 -12.81 20.02 21.20
N LEU A 277 -12.63 19.40 20.04
CA LEU A 277 -13.05 19.94 18.73
C LEU A 277 -14.41 19.43 18.25
N PHE A 278 -15.04 18.50 18.98
CA PHE A 278 -16.42 18.06 18.75
C PHE A 278 -17.39 18.86 19.62
#